data_AF-A0A126V1G8-F1
#
_entry.id   AF-A0A126V1G8-F1
#
_cell.length_a   1.000
_cell.length_b   1.000
_cell.length_c   1.000
_cell.angle_alpha   90.00
_cell.angle_beta   90.00
_cell.angle_gamma   90.00
#
_symmetry.space_group_name_H-M   'P 1'
#
loop_
_entity.id
_entity.type
_entity.pdbx_description
1 polymer ?
#
loop_
_entity_poly.entity_id
_entity_poly.type
_entity_poly.pdbx_seq_one_letter_code
_entity_poly.pdbx_strand_id
1 'polypeptide(L)' 'MVMVARKPLEVVAGFPAGTFNVATHAPGQAVSAANAFFKSRTVRCINLTGSGKTARVLGEQAGRSLKRLVLE' A
#
# COMPACT_ATOMS: atom_id res chain seq x y z
N MET A 1 -4.27 13.25 12.49
CA MET A 1 -5.32 12.31 12.03
C MET A 1 -6.23 12.01 13.22
N VAL A 2 -7.31 12.79 13.36
CA VAL A 2 -8.35 12.50 14.36
C VAL A 2 -9.21 11.39 13.77
N MET A 3 -9.17 10.20 14.35
CA MET A 3 -9.91 9.03 13.87
C MET A 3 -11.23 8.95 14.63
N VAL A 4 -12.33 9.43 14.04
CA VAL A 4 -13.67 9.21 14.59
C VAL A 4 -14.10 7.79 14.22
N ALA A 5 -14.27 6.92 15.22
CA ALA A 5 -14.68 5.53 15.03
C ALA A 5 -16.13 5.43 14.54
N ARG A 6 -16.34 5.49 13.22
CA ARG A 6 -17.59 5.05 12.57
C ARG A 6 -17.39 3.67 11.96
N LYS A 7 -18.50 2.95 11.74
CA LYS A 7 -18.52 1.70 10.96
C LYS A 7 -17.79 1.93 9.62
N PRO A 8 -16.90 1.01 9.18
CA PRO A 8 -16.10 1.23 7.99
C PRO A 8 -17.00 1.42 6.76
N LEU A 9 -16.69 2.41 5.93
CA LEU A 9 -17.54 2.80 4.80
C LEU A 9 -17.70 1.64 3.81
N GLU A 10 -16.67 0.79 3.69
CA GLU A 10 -16.70 -0.37 2.81
C GLU A 10 -17.81 -1.37 3.16
N VAL A 11 -18.18 -1.48 4.45
CA VAL A 11 -19.23 -2.39 4.91
C VAL A 11 -20.62 -1.82 4.59
N VAL A 12 -20.81 -0.51 4.77
CA VAL A 12 -22.09 0.15 4.46
C VAL A 12 -22.28 0.39 2.96
N ALA A 13 -21.19 0.46 2.19
CA ALA A 13 -21.21 0.51 0.73
C ALA A 13 -21.44 -0.88 0.09
N GLY A 14 -21.46 -1.96 0.87
CA GLY A 14 -21.78 -3.31 0.38
C GLY A 14 -20.66 -3.99 -0.39
N PHE A 15 -19.39 -3.62 -0.18
CA PHE A 15 -18.27 -4.32 -0.82
C PHE A 15 -18.17 -5.77 -0.31
N PRO A 16 -17.90 -6.74 -1.20
CA PRO A 16 -17.50 -8.08 -0.78
C PRO A 16 -16.26 -8.05 0.13
N ALA A 17 -16.13 -9.06 0.99
CA ALA A 17 -14.97 -9.18 1.87
C ALA A 17 -13.67 -9.23 1.05
N GLY A 18 -12.67 -8.44 1.46
CA GLY A 18 -11.36 -8.40 0.82
C GLY A 18 -11.24 -7.47 -0.40
N THR A 19 -12.32 -6.80 -0.84
CA THR A 19 -12.23 -5.79 -1.91
C THR A 19 -11.43 -4.56 -1.49
N PHE A 20 -11.59 -4.13 -0.24
CA PHE A 20 -10.85 -3.01 0.34
C PHE A 20 -10.18 -3.47 1.63
N ASN A 21 -8.87 -3.27 1.73
CA ASN A 21 -8.09 -3.69 2.88
C ASN A 21 -7.18 -2.54 3.30
N VAL A 22 -7.11 -2.29 4.61
CA VAL A 22 -6.24 -1.27 5.19
C VAL A 22 -5.17 -1.95 6.03
N ALA A 23 -3.91 -1.65 5.75
CA ALA A 23 -2.77 -2.09 6.54
C ALA A 23 -2.08 -0.86 7.16
N THR A 24 -1.99 -0.82 8.49
CA THR A 24 -1.34 0.25 9.24
C THR A 24 0.02 -0.21 9.75
N HIS A 25 0.93 0.74 9.92
CA HIS A 25 2.26 0.49 10.46
C HIS A 25 2.75 1.73 11.21
N ALA A 26 3.66 1.53 12.17
CA ALA A 26 4.29 2.64 12.90
C ALA A 26 5.33 3.37 12.01
N PRO A 27 5.67 4.63 12.32
CA PRO A 27 6.77 5.33 11.65
C PRO A 27 8.05 4.48 11.62
N GLY A 28 8.77 4.53 10.49
CA GLY A 28 9.98 3.72 10.27
C GLY A 28 9.74 2.29 9.77
N GLN A 29 8.50 1.77 9.83
CA GLN A 29 8.18 0.41 9.39
C GLN A 29 7.71 0.31 7.92
N ALA A 30 7.63 1.44 7.21
CA ALA A 30 7.08 1.52 5.86
C ALA A 30 7.80 0.61 4.86
N VAL A 31 9.12 0.51 4.95
CA VAL A 31 9.92 -0.34 4.04
C VAL A 31 9.61 -1.82 4.25
N SER A 32 9.53 -2.26 5.51
CA SER A 32 9.19 -3.65 5.84
C SER A 32 7.78 -4.02 5.34
N ALA A 33 6.81 -3.13 5.56
CA ALA A 33 5.45 -3.30 5.07
C ALA A 33 5.39 -3.35 3.52
N ALA A 34 6.09 -2.44 2.83
CA ALA A 34 6.14 -2.42 1.37
C ALA A 34 6.76 -3.69 0.77
N ASN A 35 7.84 -4.21 1.39
CA ASN A 35 8.52 -5.42 0.93
C ASN A 35 7.58 -6.63 0.85
N ALA A 36 6.62 -6.76 1.77
CA ALA A 36 5.64 -7.84 1.75
C ALA A 36 4.77 -7.78 0.49
N PHE A 37 4.35 -6.58 0.07
CA PHE A 37 3.56 -6.39 -1.14
C PHE A 37 4.36 -6.69 -2.41
N PHE A 38 5.64 -6.32 -2.47
CA PHE A 38 6.51 -6.65 -3.61
C PHE A 38 6.78 -8.15 -3.75
N LYS A 39 6.82 -8.91 -2.65
CA LYS A 39 6.97 -10.38 -2.69
C LYS A 39 5.68 -11.10 -3.06
N SER A 40 4.53 -10.50 -2.80
CA SER A 40 3.24 -11.13 -3.09
C SER A 40 2.98 -11.23 -4.60
N ARG A 41 2.56 -12.41 -5.07
CA ARG A 41 2.12 -12.61 -6.45
C ARG A 41 0.74 -12.02 -6.73
N THR A 42 -0.08 -11.84 -5.69
CA THR A 42 -1.44 -11.28 -5.81
C THR A 42 -1.44 -9.77 -5.99
N VAL A 43 -0.38 -9.08 -5.55
CA VAL A 43 -0.19 -7.65 -5.79
C VAL A 43 0.32 -7.43 -7.21
N ARG A 44 -0.45 -6.73 -8.03
CA ARG A 44 -0.13 -6.50 -9.46
C ARG A 44 0.36 -5.08 -9.76
N CYS A 45 -0.16 -4.11 -9.03
CA CYS A 45 0.12 -2.68 -9.20
C CYS A 45 0.35 -2.04 -7.83
N ILE A 46 1.25 -1.06 -7.78
CA ILE A 46 1.56 -0.28 -6.59
C ILE A 46 1.54 1.20 -6.96
N ASN A 47 0.90 2.02 -6.13
CA ASN A 47 0.89 3.47 -6.26
C ASN A 47 1.49 4.06 -5.00
N LEU A 48 2.46 4.96 -5.13
CA LEU A 48 3.02 5.71 -4.02
C LEU A 48 2.78 7.19 -4.26
N THR A 49 2.23 7.86 -3.25
CA THR A 49 2.26 9.31 -3.13
C THR A 49 3.16 9.68 -1.95
N GLY A 50 4.24 10.42 -2.19
CA GLY A 50 5.14 10.81 -1.11
C GLY A 50 6.51 11.31 -1.54
N SER A 51 7.52 11.08 -0.70
CA SER A 51 8.84 11.67 -0.93
C SER A 51 9.61 10.97 -2.06
N GLY A 52 10.41 11.73 -2.80
CA GLY A 52 11.35 11.19 -3.80
C GLY A 52 12.34 10.17 -3.21
N LYS A 53 12.72 10.34 -1.93
CA LYS A 53 13.56 9.37 -1.21
C LYS A 53 12.88 8.00 -1.12
N THR A 54 11.61 7.96 -0.74
CA THR A 54 10.84 6.71 -0.68
C THR A 54 10.62 6.15 -2.09
N ALA A 55 10.27 7.00 -3.05
CA ALA A 55 10.03 6.62 -4.44
C ALA A 55 11.23 5.93 -5.07
N ARG A 56 12.46 6.42 -4.82
CA ARG A 56 13.69 5.78 -5.30
C ARG A 56 13.86 4.35 -4.78
N VAL A 57 13.60 4.12 -3.49
CA VAL A 57 13.71 2.79 -2.86
C VAL A 57 12.66 1.84 -3.42
N LEU A 58 11.40 2.28 -3.55
CA LEU A 58 10.33 1.43 -4.08
C LEU A 58 10.49 1.17 -5.58
N GLY A 59 11.01 2.14 -6.35
CA GLY A 59 11.29 2.00 -7.78
C GLY A 59 12.31 0.90 -8.06
N GLU A 60 13.37 0.81 -7.27
CA GLU A 60 14.34 -0.28 -7.38
C GLU A 60 13.68 -1.65 -7.13
N GLN A 61 12.82 -1.76 -6.12
CA GLN A 61 12.12 -3.01 -5.82
C GLN A 61 11.09 -3.38 -6.88
N ALA A 62 10.37 -2.39 -7.41
CA ALA A 62 9.44 -2.57 -8.52
C ALA A 62 10.17 -3.09 -9.76
N GLY A 63 11.35 -2.55 -10.07
CA GLY A 63 12.21 -3.04 -11.16
C GLY A 63 12.64 -4.50 -10.96
N ARG A 64 13.10 -4.87 -9.76
CA ARG A 64 13.51 -6.26 -9.44
C ARG A 64 12.36 -7.26 -9.50
N SER A 65 11.15 -6.83 -9.15
CA SER A 65 9.95 -7.69 -9.11
C SER A 65 9.05 -7.55 -10.34
N LEU A 66 9.44 -6.71 -11.30
CA LEU A 66 8.69 -6.35 -12.51
C LEU A 66 7.23 -5.97 -12.22
N LYS A 67 6.99 -5.25 -11.12
CA LYS A 67 5.65 -4.75 -10.77
C LYS A 67 5.44 -3.35 -11.33
N ARG A 68 4.22 -3.08 -11.81
CA ARG A 68 3.82 -1.73 -12.22
C ARG A 68 3.82 -0.80 -11.01
N LEU A 69 4.52 0.32 -11.12
CA LEU A 69 4.61 1.36 -10.10
C LEU A 69 4.21 2.71 -10.68
N VAL A 70 3.32 3.43 -9.99
CA VAL A 70 3.02 4.85 -10.25
C VAL A 70 3.53 5.66 -9.05
N LEU A 71 4.18 6.78 -9.34
CA LEU A 71 4.84 7.64 -8.37
C LEU A 71 4.29 9.06 -8.53
N GLU A 72 3.83 9.64 -7.41
CA GLU A 72 3.39 11.03 -7.30
C GLU A 72 4.07 11.72 -6.10
#